data_AF-A0A930KLI8-F1
#
_entry.id   AF-A0A930KLI8-F1
#
_cell.length_a   1.000
_cell.length_b   1.000
_cell.length_c   1.000
_cell.angle_alpha   90.00
_cell.angle_beta   90.00
_cell.angle_gamma   90.00
#
_symmetry.space_group_name_H-M   'P 1'
#
loop_
_entity.id
_entity.type
_entity.pdbx_description
1 polymer ?
#
loop_
_entity_poly.entity_id
_entity_poly.type
_entity_poly.pdbx_seq_one_letter_code
_entity_poly.pdbx_strand_id
1 'polypeptide(L)'
;MKTQLDKLFQERTYPTHSMLVTALDGTRELYADAPDTPRLPASNMKILTYFALVQTAPERTFTTSVAQGKNGLFLVAGGDTLLVEGATEPATAGSPTMRAGLSTLAADTVQQMNERKVAHDTFPVYLDTTIYTGSA
;
A
#
# COMPACT_ATOMS: atom_id res chain seq x y z
N MET A 1 22.90 8.69 28.94
CA MET A 1 22.15 8.90 27.69
C MET A 1 22.50 10.23 27.03
N LYS A 2 22.10 11.40 27.59
CA LYS A 2 22.40 12.71 26.98
C LYS A 2 23.87 12.91 26.59
N THR A 3 24.79 12.72 27.53
CA THR A 3 26.24 12.87 27.28
C THR A 3 26.78 11.96 26.18
N GLN A 4 26.18 10.76 25.99
CA GLN A 4 26.59 9.83 24.94
C GLN A 4 26.05 10.26 23.56
N LEU A 5 24.83 10.80 23.51
CA LEU A 5 24.23 11.33 22.29
C LEU A 5 24.93 12.63 21.85
N ASP A 6 25.19 13.54 22.78
CA ASP A 6 25.98 14.76 22.52
C ASP A 6 27.34 14.40 21.90
N LYS A 7 28.04 13.42 22.50
CA LYS A 7 29.33 12.92 21.99
C LYS A 7 29.21 12.31 20.59
N LEU A 8 28.17 11.52 20.32
CA LEU A 8 27.93 10.93 18.99
C LEU A 8 27.80 12.01 17.90
N PHE A 9 27.08 13.10 18.19
CA PHE A 9 26.88 14.20 17.24
C PHE A 9 28.10 15.12 17.10
N GLN A 10 29.04 15.10 18.05
CA GLN A 10 30.33 15.77 17.94
C GLN A 10 31.33 14.95 17.11
N GLU A 11 31.32 13.63 17.23
CA GLU A 11 32.25 12.73 16.54
C GLU A 11 31.90 12.50 15.07
N ARG A 12 30.66 12.80 14.66
CA ARG A 12 30.18 12.66 13.29
C ARG A 12 29.53 13.94 12.82
N THR A 13 29.96 14.43 11.66
CA THR A 13 29.36 15.62 11.05
C THR A 13 27.99 15.30 10.48
N TYR A 14 26.94 15.72 11.17
CA TYR A 14 25.57 15.75 10.65
C TYR A 14 25.20 17.19 10.32
N PRO A 15 25.13 17.59 9.02
CA PRO A 15 24.96 18.99 8.64
C PRO A 15 23.65 19.59 9.18
N THR A 16 22.60 18.77 9.31
CA THR A 16 21.41 19.09 10.07
C THR A 16 20.87 17.82 10.75
N HIS A 17 20.37 17.96 11.97
CA HIS A 17 19.68 16.88 12.69
C HIS A 17 18.59 17.45 13.59
N SER A 18 17.67 16.57 13.99
CA SER A 18 16.63 16.80 14.99
C SER A 18 16.42 15.47 15.70
N MET A 19 16.35 15.49 17.03
CA MET A 19 16.16 14.28 17.83
C MET A 19 15.31 14.59 19.05
N LEU A 20 14.32 13.73 19.27
CA LEU A 20 13.54 13.68 20.50
C LEU A 20 13.54 12.24 20.99
N VAL A 21 13.86 12.04 22.26
CA VAL A 21 13.77 10.74 22.92
C VAL A 21 12.90 10.92 24.16
N THR A 22 11.82 10.16 24.24
CA THR A 22 10.89 10.19 25.38
C THR A 22 10.89 8.84 26.10
N ALA A 23 10.39 8.82 27.33
CA ALA A 23 9.90 7.60 27.94
C ALA A 23 8.72 7.04 27.11
N LEU A 24 8.47 5.73 27.21
CA LEU A 24 7.41 5.05 26.44
C LEU A 24 6.01 5.59 26.76
N ASP A 25 5.80 6.05 28.00
CA ASP A 25 4.55 6.67 28.44
C ASP A 25 4.35 8.10 27.87
N GLY A 26 5.34 8.63 27.14
CA GLY A 26 5.29 9.97 26.54
C GLY A 26 5.37 11.13 27.54
N THR A 27 5.50 10.87 28.83
CA THR A 27 5.40 11.91 29.87
C THR A 27 6.72 12.59 30.18
N ARG A 28 7.84 11.95 29.83
CA ARG A 28 9.18 12.42 30.18
C ARG A 28 10.09 12.46 28.97
N GLU A 29 10.62 13.65 28.70
CA GLU A 29 11.73 13.83 27.79
C GLU A 29 13.02 13.29 28.41
N LEU A 30 13.75 12.49 27.64
CA LEU A 30 15.04 11.92 28.00
C LEU A 30 16.18 12.64 27.25
N TYR A 31 15.88 13.18 26.06
CA TYR A 31 16.78 13.98 25.24
C TYR A 31 15.98 14.79 24.21
N ALA A 32 16.38 16.04 23.98
CA ALA A 32 15.90 16.85 22.86
C ALA A 32 17.03 17.64 22.22
N ASP A 33 16.98 17.71 20.90
CA ASP A 33 17.82 18.56 20.07
C ASP A 33 17.02 18.98 18.83
N ALA A 34 16.75 20.28 18.71
CA ALA A 34 15.91 20.86 17.66
C ALA A 34 14.63 20.04 17.34
N PRO A 35 13.86 19.58 18.36
CA PRO A 35 12.81 18.57 18.18
C PRO A 35 11.68 19.03 17.27
N ASP A 36 11.38 20.34 17.27
CA ASP A 36 10.29 20.93 16.48
C ASP A 36 10.76 21.49 15.13
N THR A 37 12.03 21.36 14.78
CA THR A 37 12.54 21.84 13.49
C THR A 37 12.07 20.90 12.37
N PRO A 38 11.31 21.37 11.37
CA PRO A 38 10.86 20.52 10.29
C PRO A 38 12.02 19.94 9.47
N ARG A 39 11.93 18.65 9.15
CA ARG A 39 12.90 17.92 8.32
C ARG A 39 12.17 17.11 7.25
N LEU A 40 12.85 16.80 6.15
CA LEU A 40 12.35 15.83 5.18
C LEU A 40 12.35 14.44 5.84
N PRO A 41 11.20 13.77 5.99
CA PRO A 41 11.10 12.53 6.75
C PRO A 41 11.58 11.31 5.97
N ALA A 42 11.77 11.42 4.64
CA ALA A 42 12.00 10.29 3.75
C ALA A 42 10.98 9.17 4.04
N SER A 43 11.45 7.92 4.18
CA SER A 43 10.58 6.79 4.50
C SER A 43 9.91 6.85 5.88
N ASN A 44 10.30 7.74 6.79
CA ASN A 44 9.58 7.93 8.06
C ASN A 44 8.14 8.44 7.82
N MET A 45 7.86 9.05 6.66
CA MET A 45 6.50 9.42 6.27
C MET A 45 5.53 8.22 6.28
N LYS A 46 6.05 7.00 6.02
CA LYS A 46 5.25 5.77 6.02
C LYS A 46 4.56 5.51 7.36
N ILE A 47 5.13 5.98 8.48
CA ILE A 47 4.52 5.86 9.81
C ILE A 47 3.17 6.58 9.85
N LEU A 48 3.12 7.83 9.36
CA LEU A 48 1.88 8.60 9.29
C LEU A 48 0.91 8.03 8.26
N THR A 49 1.42 7.52 7.12
CA THR A 49 0.59 6.82 6.12
C THR A 49 -0.10 5.59 6.72
N TYR A 50 0.64 4.73 7.43
CA TYR A 50 0.07 3.54 8.07
C TYR A 50 -0.88 3.90 9.22
N PHE A 51 -0.56 4.92 10.02
CA PHE A 51 -1.48 5.41 11.03
C PHE A 51 -2.81 5.85 10.40
N ALA A 52 -2.77 6.67 9.36
CA ALA A 52 -3.98 7.11 8.66
C ALA A 52 -4.76 5.93 8.07
N LEU A 53 -4.07 4.95 7.47
CA LEU A 53 -4.70 3.75 6.91
C LEU A 53 -5.41 2.92 7.99
N VAL A 54 -4.76 2.66 9.13
CA VAL A 54 -5.39 1.90 10.23
C VAL A 54 -6.60 2.64 10.80
N GLN A 55 -6.59 3.98 10.84
CA GLN A 55 -7.72 4.77 11.34
C GLN A 55 -8.90 4.82 10.36
N THR A 56 -8.65 4.73 9.06
CA THR A 56 -9.67 4.97 8.02
C THR A 56 -10.13 3.71 7.30
N ALA A 57 -9.30 2.67 7.29
CA ALA A 57 -9.49 1.46 6.49
C ALA A 57 -8.80 0.22 7.10
N PRO A 58 -8.98 -0.09 8.41
CA PRO A 58 -8.21 -1.12 9.11
C PRO A 58 -8.32 -2.54 8.54
N GLU A 59 -9.39 -2.82 7.79
CA GLU A 59 -9.69 -4.15 7.23
C GLU A 59 -10.09 -4.07 5.75
N ARG A 60 -9.68 -3.01 5.05
CA ARG A 60 -10.07 -2.82 3.65
C ARG A 60 -9.31 -3.79 2.75
N THR A 61 -10.05 -4.65 2.04
CA THR A 61 -9.54 -5.37 0.88
C THR A 61 -9.60 -4.45 -0.36
N PHE A 62 -8.47 -4.30 -1.04
CA PHE A 62 -8.40 -3.68 -2.36
C PHE A 62 -8.63 -4.75 -3.44
N THR A 63 -9.45 -4.47 -4.44
CA THR A 63 -9.96 -5.48 -5.37
C THR A 63 -9.66 -5.11 -6.82
N THR A 64 -9.05 -6.01 -7.58
CA THR A 64 -9.03 -5.92 -9.04
C THR A 64 -10.21 -6.71 -9.59
N SER A 65 -10.98 -6.12 -10.52
CA SER A 65 -12.22 -6.71 -11.01
C SER A 65 -12.40 -6.53 -12.52
N VAL A 66 -13.36 -7.25 -13.11
CA VAL A 66 -13.75 -7.07 -14.51
C VAL A 66 -15.20 -6.59 -14.60
N ALA A 67 -15.42 -5.48 -15.29
CA ALA A 67 -16.76 -4.99 -15.63
C ALA A 67 -17.03 -5.15 -17.13
N GLN A 68 -18.24 -5.58 -17.50
CA GLN A 68 -18.66 -5.64 -18.90
C GLN A 68 -19.33 -4.31 -19.28
N GLY A 69 -18.76 -3.61 -20.25
CA GLY A 69 -19.35 -2.41 -20.85
C GLY A 69 -19.93 -2.69 -22.23
N LYS A 70 -20.45 -1.64 -22.88
CA LYS A 70 -21.05 -1.74 -24.23
C LYS A 70 -20.04 -2.14 -25.31
N ASN A 71 -18.78 -1.75 -25.14
CA ASN A 71 -17.74 -1.88 -26.17
C ASN A 71 -16.66 -2.91 -25.83
N GLY A 72 -16.77 -3.63 -24.72
CA GLY A 72 -15.73 -4.56 -24.27
C GLY A 72 -15.75 -4.81 -22.77
N LEU A 73 -14.66 -5.43 -22.29
CA LEU A 73 -14.41 -5.69 -20.87
C LEU A 73 -13.46 -4.63 -20.31
N PHE A 74 -13.67 -4.25 -19.05
CA PHE A 74 -12.86 -3.28 -18.35
C PHE A 74 -12.19 -3.96 -17.16
N LEU A 75 -10.86 -4.03 -17.16
CA LEU A 75 -10.06 -4.42 -16.00
C LEU A 75 -9.97 -3.22 -15.07
N VAL A 76 -10.73 -3.24 -13.98
CA VAL A 76 -10.80 -2.15 -13.00
C VAL A 76 -9.73 -2.36 -11.95
N ALA A 77 -8.71 -1.50 -11.95
CA ALA A 77 -7.58 -1.56 -11.03
C ALA A 77 -7.95 -0.90 -9.69
N GLY A 78 -8.28 -1.71 -8.68
CA GLY A 78 -8.75 -1.22 -7.38
C GLY A 78 -7.66 -0.89 -6.35
N GLY A 79 -6.39 -0.87 -6.74
CA GLY A 79 -5.26 -0.61 -5.84
C GLY A 79 -4.71 -1.83 -5.09
N ASP A 80 -4.98 -3.04 -5.57
CA ASP A 80 -4.40 -4.25 -5.00
C ASP A 80 -2.89 -4.29 -5.22
N THR A 81 -2.12 -3.94 -4.18
CA THR A 81 -0.65 -3.93 -4.22
C THR A 81 -0.03 -5.33 -4.13
N LEU A 82 -0.84 -6.37 -3.93
CA LEU A 82 -0.41 -7.76 -3.82
C LEU A 82 -0.87 -8.63 -5.01
N LEU A 83 -1.41 -8.01 -6.05
CA LEU A 83 -1.84 -8.67 -7.28
C LEU A 83 -0.67 -9.39 -7.97
N VAL A 84 -0.88 -10.63 -8.41
CA VAL A 84 0.10 -11.43 -9.16
C VAL A 84 -0.42 -11.79 -10.55
N GLU A 85 0.49 -12.06 -11.49
CA GLU A 85 0.14 -12.42 -12.89
C GLU A 85 -0.54 -13.80 -12.98
N GLY A 86 -0.11 -14.74 -12.13
CA GLY A 86 -0.53 -16.14 -12.18
C GLY A 86 -1.90 -16.42 -11.56
N ALA A 87 -2.06 -17.65 -11.07
CA ALA A 87 -3.23 -18.03 -10.29
C ALA A 87 -3.22 -17.38 -8.91
N THR A 88 -4.39 -17.26 -8.29
CA THR A 88 -4.52 -16.83 -6.89
C THR A 88 -3.70 -17.73 -5.99
N GLU A 89 -2.89 -17.12 -5.13
CA GLU A 89 -2.03 -17.79 -4.17
C GLU A 89 -2.63 -17.67 -2.77
N PRO A 90 -3.05 -18.80 -2.14
CA PRO A 90 -3.58 -18.79 -0.78
C PRO A 90 -2.58 -18.28 0.25
N ALA A 91 -3.08 -17.74 1.36
CA ALA A 91 -2.25 -17.43 2.51
C ALA A 91 -1.58 -18.70 3.05
N THR A 92 -0.30 -18.60 3.40
CA THR A 92 0.51 -19.67 4.00
C THR A 92 1.24 -19.16 5.22
N ALA A 93 1.87 -20.04 6.01
CA ALA A 93 2.69 -19.61 7.14
C ALA A 93 3.88 -18.71 6.73
N GLY A 94 4.43 -18.89 5.51
CA GLY A 94 5.51 -18.08 4.97
C GLY A 94 5.06 -16.83 4.21
N SER A 95 3.77 -16.75 3.88
CA SER A 95 3.13 -15.61 3.23
C SER A 95 1.72 -15.46 3.80
N PRO A 96 1.56 -14.79 4.96
CA PRO A 96 0.31 -14.78 5.71
C PRO A 96 -0.82 -14.01 5.03
N THR A 97 -0.55 -13.38 3.89
CA THR A 97 -1.54 -12.68 3.07
C THR A 97 -1.77 -13.43 1.78
N MET A 98 -3.04 -13.65 1.42
CA MET A 98 -3.43 -14.17 0.11
C MET A 98 -3.06 -13.17 -0.99
N ARG A 99 -2.67 -13.66 -2.16
CA ARG A 99 -2.41 -12.83 -3.35
C ARG A 99 -3.40 -13.19 -4.45
N ALA A 100 -4.21 -12.24 -4.89
CA ALA A 100 -5.14 -12.46 -5.99
C ALA A 100 -4.36 -12.57 -7.31
N GLY A 101 -4.80 -13.48 -8.19
CA GLY A 101 -4.12 -13.76 -9.46
C GLY A 101 -4.91 -13.32 -10.69
N LEU A 102 -4.25 -12.68 -11.66
CA LEU A 102 -4.86 -12.27 -12.93
C LEU A 102 -5.35 -13.47 -13.75
N SER A 103 -4.65 -14.60 -13.72
CA SER A 103 -5.10 -15.82 -14.44
C SER A 103 -6.38 -16.39 -13.83
N THR A 104 -6.52 -16.34 -12.51
CA THR A 104 -7.76 -16.73 -11.81
C THR A 104 -8.89 -15.77 -12.15
N LEU A 105 -8.66 -14.46 -12.10
CA LEU A 105 -9.65 -13.44 -12.47
C LEU A 105 -10.16 -13.64 -13.91
N ALA A 106 -9.27 -13.97 -14.85
CA ALA A 106 -9.65 -14.24 -16.24
C ALA A 106 -10.56 -15.48 -16.36
N ALA A 107 -10.20 -16.58 -15.67
CA ALA A 107 -11.00 -17.81 -15.65
C ALA A 107 -12.40 -17.56 -15.03
N ASP A 108 -12.44 -16.89 -13.88
CA ASP A 108 -13.68 -16.54 -13.17
C ASP A 108 -14.56 -15.62 -14.04
N THR A 109 -13.96 -14.69 -14.77
CA THR A 109 -14.68 -13.80 -15.70
C THR A 109 -15.36 -14.60 -16.81
N VAL A 110 -14.64 -15.52 -17.47
CA VAL A 110 -15.20 -16.37 -18.52
C VAL A 110 -16.31 -17.26 -17.96
N GLN A 111 -16.11 -17.86 -16.78
CA GLN A 111 -17.14 -18.65 -16.11
C GLN A 111 -18.41 -17.82 -15.87
N GLN A 112 -18.29 -16.64 -15.27
CA GLN A 112 -19.44 -15.78 -15.00
C GLN A 112 -20.14 -15.30 -16.29
N MET A 113 -19.40 -15.07 -17.37
CA MET A 113 -19.99 -14.73 -18.68
C MET A 113 -20.81 -15.91 -19.25
N ASN A 114 -20.29 -17.13 -19.14
CA ASN A 114 -21.00 -18.34 -19.56
C ASN A 114 -22.29 -18.56 -18.74
N GLU A 115 -22.22 -18.39 -17.42
CA GLU A 115 -23.39 -18.50 -16.53
C GLU A 115 -24.48 -17.47 -16.88
N ARG A 116 -24.07 -16.26 -17.28
CA ARG A 116 -24.96 -15.20 -17.78
C ARG A 116 -25.40 -15.39 -19.23
N LYS A 117 -24.94 -16.44 -19.90
CA LYS A 117 -25.21 -16.75 -21.33
C LYS A 117 -24.84 -15.58 -22.25
N VAL A 118 -23.76 -14.89 -21.94
CA VAL A 118 -23.18 -13.88 -22.83
C VAL A 118 -22.73 -14.59 -24.12
N ALA A 119 -22.99 -13.98 -25.28
CA ALA A 119 -22.55 -14.54 -26.56
C ALA A 119 -21.02 -14.69 -26.58
N HIS A 120 -20.54 -15.83 -27.08
CA HIS A 120 -19.12 -16.05 -27.28
C HIS A 120 -18.64 -15.20 -28.46
N ASP A 121 -17.79 -14.22 -28.18
CA ASP A 121 -17.21 -13.31 -29.15
C ASP A 121 -15.82 -12.82 -28.67
N THR A 122 -15.13 -12.07 -29.51
CA THR A 122 -13.90 -11.37 -29.13
C THR A 122 -14.25 -10.07 -28.42
N PHE A 123 -13.88 -9.97 -27.15
CA PHE A 123 -14.03 -8.74 -26.39
C PHE A 123 -12.68 -8.02 -26.28
N PRO A 124 -12.57 -6.75 -26.74
CA PRO A 124 -11.42 -5.94 -26.37
C PRO A 124 -11.42 -5.73 -24.84
N VAL A 125 -10.23 -5.70 -24.26
CA VAL A 125 -10.02 -5.45 -22.82
C VAL A 125 -9.38 -4.07 -22.64
N TYR A 126 -10.04 -3.23 -21.86
CA TYR A 126 -9.59 -1.89 -21.52
C TYR A 126 -9.14 -1.85 -20.06
N LEU A 127 -8.09 -1.08 -19.77
CA LEU A 127 -7.67 -0.80 -18.39
C LEU A 127 -8.44 0.40 -17.85
N ASP A 128 -9.07 0.25 -16.69
CA ASP A 128 -9.74 1.31 -15.96
C ASP A 128 -8.99 1.60 -14.65
N THR A 129 -8.30 2.74 -14.62
CA THR A 129 -7.61 3.28 -13.44
C THR A 129 -8.31 4.52 -12.88
N THR A 130 -9.55 4.81 -13.31
CA THR A 130 -10.23 6.09 -13.03
C THR A 130 -10.56 6.32 -11.55
N ILE A 131 -10.46 5.29 -10.71
CA ILE A 131 -10.56 5.43 -9.25
C ILE A 131 -9.39 6.25 -8.66
N TYR A 132 -8.28 6.37 -9.39
CA TYR A 132 -7.14 7.20 -9.04
C TYR A 132 -6.97 8.32 -10.06
N THR A 133 -6.49 9.47 -9.60
CA THR A 133 -6.14 10.62 -10.45
C THR A 133 -4.64 10.85 -10.41
N GLY A 134 -4.05 11.30 -11.52
CA GLY A 134 -2.62 11.59 -11.63
C GLY A 134 -2.03 10.99 -12.89
N SER A 135 -0.74 11.23 -13.13
CA SER A 135 -0.01 10.51 -14.17
C SER A 135 0.10 9.05 -13.79
N ALA A 136 -0.14 8.17 -14.77
CA ALA A 136 0.25 6.76 -14.68
C ALA A 136 1.77 6.62 -14.72
#